data_AF-A0A519QT01-F1
#
_entry.id   AF-A0A519QT01-F1
#
_cell.length_a   1.000
_cell.length_b   1.000
_cell.length_c   1.000
_cell.angle_alpha   90.00
_cell.angle_beta   90.00
_cell.angle_gamma   90.00
#
_symmetry.space_group_name_H-M   'P 1'
#
loop_
_entity.id
_entity.type
_entity.pdbx_description
1 polymer ?
#
loop_
_entity_poly.entity_id
_entity_poly.type
_entity_poly.pdbx_seq_one_letter_code
_entity_poly.pdbx_strand_id
1 'polypeptide(L)'
;KHIDDYLTEWLTGNDLAFNSIIDHYYPRLMAAGQKMLPNKEDAEELVMNVFLKIWQHKDQLSHVLKFDNYLFGILRQQIVRNARKNVLETVFDFNGTNLTVERCPSITLDKYCEGKIAEVDFLKIDIEGHELAALEGATELLKDGRIKLIQFEFNEFNLQSKSTFLRFYETLKNFTFYRIMPNGSLTPMGPYDSSLEIYRYQNILCVLQ
;
A
#
# COMPACT_ATOMS: atom_id res chain seq x y z
N LYS A 1 -15.80 30.93 14.95
CA LYS A 1 -14.75 30.92 13.91
C LYS A 1 -14.85 29.62 13.16
N HIS A 2 -14.66 29.66 11.84
CA HIS A 2 -14.59 28.45 11.02
C HIS A 2 -13.23 27.77 11.26
N ILE A 3 -13.14 26.46 11.00
CA ILE A 3 -11.86 25.74 11.18
C ILE A 3 -10.76 26.31 10.27
N ASP A 4 -11.13 26.84 9.10
CA ASP A 4 -10.22 27.49 8.16
C ASP A 4 -9.58 28.77 8.70
N ASP A 5 -10.27 29.49 9.59
CA ASP A 5 -9.73 30.69 10.24
C ASP A 5 -8.57 30.30 11.17
N TYR A 6 -8.75 29.22 11.96
CA TYR A 6 -7.72 28.70 12.85
C TYR A 6 -6.54 28.09 12.09
N LEU A 7 -6.79 27.44 10.95
CA LEU A 7 -5.73 26.96 10.06
C LEU A 7 -4.89 28.11 9.50
N THR A 8 -5.54 29.17 9.04
CA THR A 8 -4.86 30.35 8.52
C THR A 8 -4.03 31.05 9.60
N GLU A 9 -4.62 31.26 10.79
CA GLU A 9 -3.92 31.85 11.94
C GLU A 9 -2.71 31.00 12.37
N TRP A 10 -2.87 29.69 12.41
CA TRP A 10 -1.78 28.79 12.74
C TRP A 10 -0.65 28.89 11.72
N LEU A 11 -0.95 28.76 10.43
CA LEU A 11 0.04 28.81 9.35
C LEU A 11 0.75 30.17 9.23
N THR A 12 0.11 31.25 9.66
CA THR A 12 0.68 32.61 9.67
C THR A 12 1.48 32.96 10.93
N GLY A 13 1.62 32.01 11.86
CA GLY A 13 2.53 32.11 13.02
C GLY A 13 1.85 32.16 14.39
N ASN A 14 0.51 32.12 14.47
CA ASN A 14 -0.19 32.02 15.74
C ASN A 14 -0.29 30.55 16.18
N ASP A 15 0.74 30.08 16.87
CA ASP A 15 0.83 28.70 17.35
C ASP A 15 -0.30 28.29 18.31
N LEU A 16 -0.93 29.24 19.03
CA LEU A 16 -2.06 28.96 19.91
C LEU A 16 -3.32 28.53 19.14
N ALA A 17 -3.44 28.89 17.85
CA ALA A 17 -4.55 28.47 17.01
C ALA A 17 -4.54 26.94 16.76
N PHE A 18 -3.40 26.28 16.97
CA PHE A 18 -3.29 24.83 16.84
C PHE A 18 -4.16 24.07 17.86
N ASN A 19 -4.39 24.63 19.04
CA ASN A 19 -5.28 24.02 20.03
C ASN A 19 -6.71 23.86 19.47
N SER A 20 -7.21 24.88 18.78
CA SER A 20 -8.54 24.82 18.15
C SER A 20 -8.59 23.83 16.98
N ILE A 21 -7.46 23.57 16.31
CA ILE A 21 -7.35 22.52 15.29
C ILE A 21 -7.43 21.14 15.97
N ILE A 22 -6.69 20.92 17.06
CA ILE A 22 -6.75 19.69 17.84
C ILE A 22 -8.18 19.44 18.34
N ASP A 23 -8.79 20.41 19.02
CA ASP A 23 -10.14 20.29 19.59
C ASP A 23 -11.18 19.90 18.53
N HIS A 24 -11.03 20.41 17.31
CA HIS A 24 -11.92 20.10 16.20
C HIS A 24 -11.69 18.69 15.62
N TYR A 25 -10.44 18.31 15.39
CA TYR A 25 -10.10 17.09 14.63
C TYR A 25 -9.89 15.85 15.51
N TYR A 26 -9.43 16.02 16.75
CA TYR A 26 -9.14 14.91 17.67
C TYR A 26 -10.33 13.95 17.83
N PRO A 27 -11.57 14.38 18.15
CA PRO A 27 -12.69 13.44 18.30
C PRO A 27 -13.03 12.71 17.00
N ARG A 28 -12.89 13.36 15.84
CA ARG A 28 -13.19 12.77 14.52
C ARG A 28 -12.13 11.75 14.12
N LEU A 29 -10.86 12.06 14.35
CA LEU A 29 -9.73 11.16 14.10
C LEU A 29 -9.75 9.98 15.07
N MET A 30 -10.06 10.19 16.35
CA MET A 30 -10.24 9.11 17.33
C MET A 30 -11.37 8.16 16.92
N ALA A 31 -12.53 8.69 16.54
CA ALA A 31 -13.65 7.86 16.07
C ALA A 31 -13.31 7.06 14.80
N ALA A 32 -12.44 7.58 13.93
CA ALA A 32 -11.96 6.85 12.76
C ALA A 32 -10.91 5.79 13.12
N GLY A 33 -9.95 6.12 13.99
CA GLY A 33 -8.91 5.20 14.46
C GLY A 33 -9.50 4.00 15.22
N GLN A 34 -10.43 4.25 16.14
CA GLN A 34 -11.10 3.20 16.94
C GLN A 34 -11.96 2.25 16.09
N LYS A 35 -12.40 2.64 14.89
CA LYS A 35 -13.08 1.72 13.96
C LYS A 35 -12.11 0.73 13.30
N MET A 36 -10.83 1.07 13.26
CA MET A 36 -9.81 0.34 12.49
C MET A 36 -8.73 -0.30 13.38
N LEU A 37 -8.68 0.05 14.67
CA LEU A 37 -7.71 -0.43 15.65
C LEU A 37 -8.42 -1.11 16.83
N PRO A 38 -7.83 -2.17 17.40
CA PRO A 38 -8.48 -2.99 18.43
C PRO A 38 -8.50 -2.34 19.81
N ASN A 39 -7.55 -1.45 20.13
CA ASN A 39 -7.47 -0.76 21.41
C ASN A 39 -7.50 0.77 21.21
N LYS A 40 -7.87 1.48 22.29
CA LYS A 40 -8.04 2.93 22.26
C LYS A 40 -6.69 3.64 22.33
N GLU A 41 -5.74 3.05 23.03
CA GLU A 41 -4.40 3.58 23.30
C GLU A 41 -3.61 3.75 22.00
N ASP A 42 -3.58 2.75 21.13
CA ASP A 42 -2.94 2.79 19.81
C ASP A 42 -3.61 3.83 18.91
N ALA A 43 -4.95 3.92 18.97
CA ALA A 43 -5.68 4.93 18.21
C ALA A 43 -5.29 6.33 18.67
N GLU A 44 -5.19 6.56 19.97
CA GLU A 44 -4.75 7.81 20.55
C GLU A 44 -3.31 8.14 20.17
N GLU A 45 -2.39 7.17 20.23
CA GLU A 45 -0.99 7.36 19.81
C GLU A 45 -0.89 7.79 18.34
N LEU A 46 -1.56 7.09 17.43
CA LEU A 46 -1.52 7.42 16.00
C LEU A 46 -2.18 8.77 15.70
N VAL A 47 -3.27 9.10 16.40
CA VAL A 47 -3.91 10.42 16.28
C VAL A 47 -2.97 11.52 16.77
N MET A 48 -2.29 11.32 17.90
CA MET A 48 -1.28 12.26 18.40
C MET A 48 -0.10 12.41 17.43
N ASN A 49 0.34 11.31 16.80
CA ASN A 49 1.39 11.33 15.78
C ASN A 49 0.96 12.09 14.51
N VAL A 50 -0.32 12.07 14.12
CA VAL A 50 -0.85 12.91 13.03
C VAL A 50 -0.65 14.38 13.38
N PHE A 51 -1.05 14.81 14.58
CA PHE A 51 -0.88 16.19 15.03
C PHE A 51 0.59 16.61 15.13
N LEU A 52 1.46 15.73 15.64
CA LEU A 52 2.89 16.00 15.69
C LEU A 52 3.49 16.15 14.29
N LYS A 53 3.08 15.31 13.33
CA LYS A 53 3.60 15.33 11.96
C LYS A 53 3.20 16.60 11.22
N ILE A 54 1.95 17.03 11.33
CA ILE A 54 1.53 18.30 10.73
C ILE A 54 2.22 19.48 11.40
N TRP A 55 2.48 19.41 12.71
CA TRP A 55 3.23 20.44 13.43
C TRP A 55 4.66 20.58 12.92
N GLN A 56 5.38 19.47 12.77
CA GLN A 56 6.76 19.44 12.30
C GLN A 56 6.92 19.83 10.82
N HIS A 57 5.87 19.66 10.02
CA HIS A 57 5.89 19.95 8.59
C HIS A 57 4.97 21.11 8.20
N LYS A 58 4.76 22.06 9.12
CA LYS A 58 3.87 23.23 8.99
C LYS A 58 4.04 23.97 7.67
N ASP A 59 5.28 24.19 7.23
CA ASP A 59 5.60 24.94 6.01
C ASP A 59 5.07 24.27 4.72
N GLN A 60 4.91 22.95 4.73
CA GLN A 60 4.44 22.16 3.59
C GLN A 60 2.90 22.16 3.45
N LEU A 61 2.18 22.68 4.45
CA LEU A 61 0.72 22.61 4.52
C LEU A 61 0.02 23.76 3.80
N SER A 62 0.76 24.79 3.40
CA SER A 62 0.26 25.98 2.71
C SER A 62 -0.44 25.69 1.37
N HIS A 63 -0.19 24.53 0.76
CA HIS A 63 -0.77 24.11 -0.52
C HIS A 63 -1.89 23.07 -0.41
N VAL A 64 -2.31 22.69 0.81
CA VAL A 64 -3.31 21.63 1.02
C VAL A 64 -4.72 22.17 0.80
N LEU A 65 -5.35 21.80 -0.33
CA LEU A 65 -6.70 22.25 -0.72
C LEU A 65 -7.84 21.70 0.15
N LYS A 66 -7.65 20.53 0.79
CA LYS A 66 -8.65 19.87 1.64
C LYS A 66 -7.98 19.27 2.88
N PHE A 67 -7.91 20.06 3.94
CA PHE A 67 -7.18 19.72 5.16
C PHE A 67 -7.72 18.45 5.85
N ASP A 68 -9.04 18.24 5.87
CA ASP A 68 -9.66 17.00 6.36
C ASP A 68 -9.05 15.76 5.69
N ASN A 69 -9.10 15.72 4.34
CA ASN A 69 -8.63 14.56 3.57
C ASN A 69 -7.15 14.26 3.83
N TYR A 70 -6.36 15.31 4.02
CA TYR A 70 -4.95 15.18 4.33
C TYR A 70 -4.72 14.54 5.71
N LEU A 71 -5.41 15.00 6.76
CA LEU A 71 -5.32 14.41 8.10
C LEU A 71 -5.77 12.95 8.14
N PHE A 72 -6.93 12.64 7.55
CA PHE A 72 -7.43 11.28 7.48
C PHE A 72 -6.54 10.38 6.62
N GLY A 73 -5.89 10.93 5.58
CA GLY A 73 -4.90 10.23 4.78
C GLY A 73 -3.66 9.84 5.59
N ILE A 74 -3.12 10.77 6.39
CA ILE A 74 -2.00 10.49 7.30
C ILE A 74 -2.41 9.41 8.31
N LEU A 75 -3.57 9.57 8.96
CA LEU A 75 -4.05 8.60 9.95
C LEU A 75 -4.19 7.21 9.33
N ARG A 76 -4.82 7.10 8.15
CA ARG A 76 -4.99 5.82 7.45
C ARG A 76 -3.64 5.19 7.08
N GLN A 77 -2.70 5.99 6.57
CA GLN A 77 -1.34 5.53 6.27
C GLN A 77 -0.63 5.02 7.53
N GLN A 78 -0.76 5.73 8.65
CA GLN A 78 -0.17 5.33 9.92
C GLN A 78 -0.82 4.07 10.48
N ILE A 79 -2.15 3.92 10.43
CA ILE A 79 -2.87 2.71 10.84
C ILE A 79 -2.41 1.52 10.03
N VAL A 80 -2.33 1.67 8.70
CA VAL A 80 -1.83 0.60 7.80
C VAL A 80 -0.39 0.25 8.15
N ARG A 81 0.47 1.24 8.40
CA ARG A 81 1.86 1.01 8.82
C ARG A 81 1.96 0.38 10.22
N ASN A 82 1.09 0.74 11.15
CA ASN A 82 1.06 0.21 12.51
C ASN A 82 0.55 -1.24 12.51
N ALA A 83 -0.52 -1.53 11.78
CA ALA A 83 -0.97 -2.90 11.52
C ALA A 83 0.14 -3.74 10.86
N ARG A 84 0.89 -3.17 9.90
CA ARG A 84 2.04 -3.82 9.27
C ARG A 84 3.22 -4.05 10.23
N LYS A 85 3.50 -3.10 11.14
CA LYS A 85 4.50 -3.24 12.21
C LYS A 85 4.08 -4.28 13.24
N ASN A 86 2.83 -4.27 13.68
CA ASN A 86 2.31 -5.25 14.64
C ASN A 86 2.26 -6.64 14.02
N VAL A 87 2.01 -6.78 12.70
CA VAL A 87 2.17 -8.06 11.99
C VAL A 87 3.65 -8.46 11.92
N LEU A 88 4.57 -7.54 11.62
CA LEU A 88 6.01 -7.84 11.63
C LEU A 88 6.50 -8.23 13.04
N GLU A 89 6.14 -7.48 14.08
CA GLU A 89 6.45 -7.82 15.48
C GLU A 89 5.74 -9.11 15.92
N THR A 90 4.50 -9.38 15.51
CA THR A 90 3.83 -10.67 15.79
C THR A 90 4.49 -11.85 15.05
N VAL A 91 5.07 -11.63 13.87
CA VAL A 91 5.84 -12.64 13.14
C VAL A 91 7.22 -12.87 13.79
N PHE A 92 7.76 -11.87 14.48
CA PHE A 92 9.01 -11.98 15.26
C PHE A 92 8.80 -12.35 16.74
N ASP A 93 7.59 -12.23 17.28
CA ASP A 93 7.20 -12.53 18.65
C ASP A 93 6.01 -13.51 18.64
N PHE A 94 6.36 -14.81 18.61
CA PHE A 94 5.43 -15.94 18.52
C PHE A 94 4.62 -16.18 19.82
N ASN A 95 4.15 -15.14 20.50
CA ASN A 95 3.32 -15.28 21.71
C ASN A 95 2.29 -14.15 21.84
N GLY A 96 1.04 -14.38 21.39
CA GLY A 96 -0.12 -13.79 22.09
C GLY A 96 -1.31 -13.28 21.30
N THR A 97 -1.25 -13.11 19.98
CA THR A 97 -2.46 -12.77 19.19
C THR A 97 -3.08 -14.04 18.60
N ASN A 98 -4.33 -14.33 18.97
CA ASN A 98 -5.11 -15.38 18.34
C ASN A 98 -5.48 -14.96 16.91
N LEU A 99 -4.53 -15.08 15.98
CA LEU A 99 -4.79 -14.95 14.55
C LEU A 99 -5.82 -16.01 14.16
N THR A 100 -6.98 -15.57 13.69
CA THR A 100 -7.99 -16.49 13.15
C THR A 100 -7.55 -16.86 11.74
N VAL A 101 -7.01 -18.06 11.57
CA VAL A 101 -6.61 -18.56 10.25
C VAL A 101 -7.83 -19.16 9.57
N GLU A 102 -8.34 -18.47 8.55
CA GLU A 102 -9.35 -19.01 7.66
C GLU A 102 -8.69 -19.68 6.46
N ARG A 103 -9.01 -20.95 6.22
CA ARG A 103 -8.53 -21.69 5.05
C ARG A 103 -9.58 -21.62 3.95
N CYS A 104 -9.22 -21.01 2.82
CA CYS A 104 -10.03 -21.02 1.61
C CYS A 104 -9.41 -21.94 0.55
N PRO A 105 -10.21 -22.70 -0.22
CA PRO A 105 -9.71 -23.40 -1.40
C PRO A 105 -9.22 -22.40 -2.45
N SER A 106 -8.07 -22.68 -3.06
CA SER A 106 -7.53 -21.91 -4.18
C SER A 106 -7.44 -22.77 -5.44
N ILE A 107 -7.47 -22.11 -6.61
CA ILE A 107 -7.23 -22.72 -7.92
C ILE A 107 -6.23 -21.86 -8.70
N THR A 108 -5.59 -22.46 -9.71
CA THR A 108 -4.65 -21.76 -10.58
C THR A 108 -5.39 -20.89 -11.62
N LEU A 109 -4.71 -19.88 -12.16
CA LEU A 109 -5.26 -19.04 -13.22
C LEU A 109 -5.51 -19.85 -14.50
N ASP A 110 -4.62 -20.77 -14.84
CA ASP A 110 -4.80 -21.69 -15.98
C ASP A 110 -6.13 -22.46 -15.86
N LYS A 111 -6.37 -23.08 -14.69
CA LYS A 111 -7.61 -23.84 -14.43
C LYS A 111 -8.85 -22.96 -14.40
N TYR A 112 -8.73 -21.73 -13.91
CA TYR A 112 -9.85 -20.79 -13.92
C TYR A 112 -10.24 -20.39 -15.35
N CYS A 113 -9.25 -20.14 -16.21
CA CYS A 113 -9.47 -19.66 -17.58
C CYS A 113 -9.84 -20.79 -18.56
N GLU A 114 -9.53 -22.04 -18.24
CA GLU A 114 -9.85 -23.22 -19.05
C GLU A 114 -11.33 -23.23 -19.48
N GLY A 115 -11.58 -23.17 -20.79
CA GLY A 115 -12.93 -23.18 -21.38
C GLY A 115 -13.78 -21.93 -21.12
N LYS A 116 -13.27 -20.93 -20.39
CA LYS A 116 -14.01 -19.70 -20.02
C LYS A 116 -13.43 -18.43 -20.61
N ILE A 117 -12.11 -18.30 -20.59
CA ILE A 117 -11.40 -17.10 -21.00
C ILE A 117 -10.33 -17.51 -22.00
N ALA A 118 -10.54 -17.17 -23.26
CA ALA A 118 -9.58 -17.46 -24.33
C ALA A 118 -8.32 -16.60 -24.19
N GLU A 119 -8.46 -15.34 -23.81
CA GLU A 119 -7.37 -14.38 -23.73
C GLU A 119 -7.63 -13.35 -22.62
N VAL A 120 -6.56 -12.84 -22.02
CA VAL A 120 -6.59 -11.84 -20.96
C VAL A 120 -5.86 -10.59 -21.44
N ASP A 121 -6.62 -9.54 -21.77
CA ASP A 121 -6.02 -8.27 -22.17
C ASP A 121 -5.25 -7.61 -21.02
N PHE A 122 -5.76 -7.73 -19.79
CA PHE A 122 -5.18 -7.11 -18.61
C PHE A 122 -5.41 -7.97 -17.36
N LEU A 123 -4.32 -8.39 -16.72
CA LEU A 123 -4.31 -9.14 -15.47
C LEU A 123 -3.76 -8.25 -14.35
N LYS A 124 -4.62 -7.88 -13.40
CA LYS A 124 -4.20 -7.23 -12.16
C LYS A 124 -4.06 -8.27 -11.04
N ILE A 125 -2.92 -8.28 -10.37
CA ILE A 125 -2.61 -9.20 -9.26
C ILE A 125 -2.32 -8.36 -8.02
N ASP A 126 -3.17 -8.49 -7.02
CA ASP A 126 -3.13 -7.69 -5.79
C ASP A 126 -3.52 -8.61 -4.62
N ILE A 127 -2.56 -9.42 -4.20
CA ILE A 127 -2.75 -10.49 -3.21
C ILE A 127 -1.69 -10.43 -2.10
N GLU A 128 -1.22 -9.21 -1.82
CA GLU A 128 -0.38 -8.84 -0.67
C GLU A 128 0.84 -9.75 -0.49
N GLY A 129 1.67 -9.88 -1.54
CA GLY A 129 2.95 -10.58 -1.49
C GLY A 129 2.97 -11.94 -2.18
N HIS A 130 1.81 -12.52 -2.48
CA HIS A 130 1.70 -13.81 -3.18
C HIS A 130 1.59 -13.69 -4.70
N GLU A 131 1.89 -12.52 -5.28
CA GLU A 131 1.72 -12.23 -6.71
C GLU A 131 2.47 -13.24 -7.58
N LEU A 132 3.68 -13.62 -7.17
CA LEU A 132 4.49 -14.60 -7.87
C LEU A 132 3.82 -15.97 -7.94
N ALA A 133 3.17 -16.42 -6.86
CA ALA A 133 2.48 -17.71 -6.85
C ALA A 133 1.28 -17.73 -7.81
N ALA A 134 0.57 -16.60 -7.97
CA ALA A 134 -0.47 -16.47 -8.98
C ALA A 134 0.10 -16.55 -10.40
N LEU A 135 1.26 -15.92 -10.65
CA LEU A 135 1.95 -16.00 -11.94
C LEU A 135 2.46 -17.41 -12.25
N GLU A 136 3.02 -18.12 -11.26
CA GLU A 136 3.44 -19.52 -11.42
C GLU A 136 2.24 -20.45 -11.68
N GLY A 137 1.05 -20.09 -11.20
CA GLY A 137 -0.22 -20.74 -11.54
C GLY A 137 -0.82 -20.36 -12.91
N ALA A 138 -0.18 -19.48 -13.69
CA ALA A 138 -0.59 -19.08 -15.04
C ALA A 138 0.41 -19.59 -16.10
N THR A 139 1.01 -20.76 -15.89
CA THR A 139 2.12 -21.26 -16.69
C THR A 139 1.75 -21.40 -18.17
N GLU A 140 0.61 -22.03 -18.49
CA GLU A 140 0.20 -22.22 -19.89
C GLU A 140 -0.29 -20.91 -20.50
N LEU A 141 -1.04 -20.09 -19.75
CA LEU A 141 -1.46 -18.76 -20.21
C LEU A 141 -0.27 -17.86 -20.58
N LEU A 142 0.78 -17.84 -19.76
CA LEU A 142 1.99 -17.05 -20.00
C LEU A 142 2.80 -17.62 -21.18
N LYS A 143 2.97 -18.95 -21.23
CA LYS A 143 3.70 -19.64 -22.29
C LYS A 143 3.06 -19.45 -23.66
N ASP A 144 1.73 -19.47 -23.72
CA ASP A 144 0.97 -19.29 -24.96
C ASP A 144 0.79 -17.81 -25.33
N GLY A 145 1.31 -16.87 -24.55
CA GLY A 145 1.16 -15.43 -24.81
C GLY A 145 -0.28 -14.92 -24.69
N ARG A 146 -1.11 -15.60 -23.89
CA ARG A 146 -2.55 -15.32 -23.75
C ARG A 146 -2.86 -14.21 -22.73
N ILE A 147 -1.84 -13.61 -22.12
CA ILE A 147 -1.95 -12.48 -21.21
C ILE A 147 -1.14 -11.32 -21.78
N LYS A 148 -1.79 -10.22 -22.19
CA LYS A 148 -1.11 -9.09 -22.85
C LYS A 148 -0.44 -8.12 -21.87
N LEU A 149 -1.13 -7.80 -20.79
CA LEU A 149 -0.69 -6.85 -19.78
C LEU A 149 -0.84 -7.47 -18.40
N ILE A 150 0.17 -7.28 -17.55
CA ILE A 150 0.16 -7.74 -16.16
C ILE A 150 0.53 -6.57 -15.27
N GLN A 151 -0.28 -6.28 -14.26
CA GLN A 151 0.05 -5.29 -13.24
C GLN A 151 0.09 -5.99 -11.88
N PHE A 152 1.16 -5.75 -11.12
CA PHE A 152 1.32 -6.28 -9.78
C PHE A 152 2.06 -5.30 -8.87
N GLU A 153 1.95 -5.51 -7.57
CA GLU A 153 2.72 -4.78 -6.57
C GLU A 153 3.95 -5.57 -6.13
N PHE A 154 5.07 -4.88 -5.96
CA PHE A 154 6.25 -5.42 -5.28
C PHE A 154 6.56 -4.57 -4.06
N ASN A 155 6.65 -5.18 -2.89
CA ASN A 155 6.79 -4.48 -1.61
C ASN A 155 7.36 -5.40 -0.50
N GLU A 156 7.28 -4.96 0.75
CA GLU A 156 7.79 -5.70 1.92
C GLU A 156 7.11 -7.06 2.14
N PHE A 157 5.88 -7.28 1.66
CA PHE A 157 5.20 -8.57 1.75
C PHE A 157 5.83 -9.64 0.86
N ASN A 158 6.46 -9.26 -0.25
CA ASN A 158 7.20 -10.21 -1.08
C ASN A 158 8.42 -10.78 -0.33
N LEU A 159 8.95 -10.07 0.68
CA LEU A 159 9.97 -10.63 1.57
C LEU A 159 9.39 -11.74 2.45
N GLN A 160 8.16 -11.58 2.93
CA GLN A 160 7.47 -12.58 3.76
C GLN A 160 7.12 -13.83 2.96
N SER A 161 6.62 -13.67 1.73
CA SER A 161 6.36 -14.78 0.82
C SER A 161 7.62 -15.38 0.21
N LYS A 162 8.79 -14.77 0.47
CA LYS A 162 10.11 -15.14 -0.08
C LYS A 162 10.17 -15.05 -1.61
N SER A 163 9.39 -14.14 -2.18
CA SER A 163 9.38 -13.85 -3.62
C SER A 163 10.43 -12.79 -3.94
N THR A 164 11.45 -13.14 -4.74
CA THR A 164 12.47 -12.20 -5.21
C THR A 164 12.05 -11.53 -6.50
N PHE A 165 12.52 -10.30 -6.74
CA PHE A 165 12.24 -9.60 -7.99
C PHE A 165 12.85 -10.32 -9.20
N LEU A 166 14.01 -10.97 -9.02
CA LEU A 166 14.61 -11.86 -10.02
C LEU A 166 13.61 -12.90 -10.52
N ARG A 167 12.86 -13.51 -9.61
CA ARG A 167 11.93 -14.59 -9.95
C ARG A 167 10.75 -14.09 -10.79
N PHE A 168 10.32 -12.85 -10.59
CA PHE A 168 9.35 -12.21 -11.50
C PHE A 168 9.93 -12.03 -12.91
N TYR A 169 11.19 -11.60 -13.05
CA TYR A 169 11.86 -11.49 -14.36
C TYR A 169 12.00 -12.85 -15.05
N GLU A 170 12.31 -13.91 -14.31
CA GLU A 170 12.41 -15.27 -14.86
C GLU A 170 11.05 -15.77 -15.37
N THR A 171 9.99 -15.57 -14.58
CA THR A 171 8.62 -15.99 -14.92
C THR A 171 8.05 -15.19 -16.09
N LEU A 172 8.35 -13.89 -16.16
CA LEU A 172 7.84 -12.98 -17.19
C LEU A 172 8.91 -12.59 -18.22
N LYS A 173 9.78 -13.51 -18.60
CA LYS A 173 10.91 -13.27 -19.51
C LYS A 173 10.54 -12.69 -20.90
N ASN A 174 9.30 -12.91 -21.35
CA ASN A 174 8.78 -12.41 -22.63
C ASN A 174 8.06 -11.06 -22.49
N PHE A 175 8.13 -10.43 -21.31
CA PHE A 175 7.49 -9.16 -21.04
C PHE A 175 8.53 -8.06 -20.85
N THR A 176 8.17 -6.84 -21.26
CA THR A 176 8.92 -5.63 -20.92
C THR A 176 8.35 -5.02 -19.64
N PHE A 177 9.24 -4.74 -18.68
CA PHE A 177 8.89 -4.23 -17.36
C PHE A 177 8.93 -2.69 -17.31
N TYR A 178 7.91 -2.12 -16.69
CA TYR A 178 7.76 -0.70 -16.42
C TYR A 178 7.38 -0.47 -14.95
N ARG A 179 7.89 0.62 -14.38
CA ARG A 179 7.40 1.15 -13.12
C ARG A 179 6.35 2.22 -13.39
N ILE A 180 5.20 2.11 -12.74
CA ILE A 180 4.16 3.14 -12.76
C ILE A 180 4.56 4.21 -11.74
N MET A 181 4.79 5.43 -12.22
CA MET A 181 5.18 6.58 -11.39
C MET A 181 3.94 7.28 -10.83
N PRO A 182 4.04 8.05 -9.72
CA PRO A 182 2.89 8.73 -9.11
C PRO A 182 2.14 9.71 -10.03
N ASN A 183 2.82 10.25 -11.04
CA ASN A 183 2.23 11.11 -12.08
C ASN A 183 1.55 10.31 -13.22
N GLY A 184 1.50 8.99 -13.12
CA GLY A 184 0.93 8.08 -14.13
C GLY A 184 1.88 7.71 -15.28
N SER A 185 3.10 8.24 -15.33
CA SER A 185 4.05 7.89 -16.39
C SER A 185 4.64 6.49 -16.18
N LEU A 186 5.00 5.83 -17.28
CA LEU A 186 5.67 4.52 -17.27
C LEU A 186 7.18 4.71 -17.48
N THR A 187 7.97 4.25 -16.51
CA THR A 187 9.44 4.26 -16.61
C THR A 187 9.93 2.85 -16.91
N PRO A 188 10.59 2.59 -18.06
CA PRO A 188 11.17 1.28 -18.38
C PRO A 188 12.20 0.86 -17.31
N MET A 189 12.19 -0.41 -16.93
CA MET A 189 13.11 -0.92 -15.90
C MET A 189 14.41 -1.51 -16.46
N GLY A 190 14.46 -1.84 -17.75
CA GLY A 190 15.63 -2.45 -18.39
C GLY A 190 15.81 -3.93 -17.99
N PRO A 191 17.02 -4.49 -18.17
CA PRO A 191 17.33 -5.83 -17.71
C PRO A 191 17.34 -5.91 -16.18
N TYR A 192 17.17 -7.13 -15.65
CA TYR A 192 17.30 -7.35 -14.21
C TYR A 192 18.68 -6.92 -13.71
N ASP A 193 18.68 -6.24 -12.56
CA ASP A 193 19.84 -6.00 -11.73
C ASP A 193 19.46 -6.18 -10.26
N SER A 194 20.44 -6.59 -9.44
CA SER A 194 20.25 -6.79 -8.00
C SER A 194 19.75 -5.55 -7.25
N SER A 195 19.98 -4.32 -7.76
CA SER A 195 19.43 -3.10 -7.17
C SER A 195 17.90 -2.99 -7.32
N LEU A 196 17.26 -3.86 -8.10
CA LEU A 196 15.80 -3.94 -8.19
C LEU A 196 15.16 -4.70 -7.03
N GLU A 197 15.95 -5.39 -6.20
CA GLU A 197 15.49 -6.07 -4.96
C GLU A 197 15.18 -5.08 -3.82
N ILE A 198 14.53 -3.97 -4.15
CA ILE A 198 14.08 -2.98 -3.19
C ILE A 198 12.69 -3.41 -2.74
N TYR A 199 12.59 -4.00 -1.56
CA TYR A 199 11.31 -4.37 -0.94
C TYR A 199 10.62 -3.13 -0.37
N ARG A 200 10.17 -2.23 -1.24
CA ARG A 200 9.35 -1.06 -0.95
C ARG A 200 8.22 -1.01 -1.96
N TYR A 201 7.11 -0.38 -1.56
CA TYR A 201 5.93 -0.24 -2.40
C TYR A 201 6.26 0.26 -3.81
N GLN A 202 6.01 -0.58 -4.79
CA GLN A 202 6.21 -0.32 -6.21
C GLN A 202 5.06 -0.91 -7.01
N ASN A 203 4.54 -0.11 -7.94
CA ASN A 203 3.58 -0.57 -8.94
C ASN A 203 4.34 -0.94 -10.22
N ILE A 204 4.26 -2.21 -10.59
CA ILE A 204 4.93 -2.76 -11.76
C ILE A 204 3.90 -3.08 -12.83
N LEU A 205 4.19 -2.70 -14.07
CA LEU A 205 3.44 -3.07 -15.26
C LEU A 205 4.36 -3.84 -16.20
N CYS A 206 3.91 -5.00 -16.64
CA CYS A 206 4.58 -5.85 -17.61
C CYS A 206 3.73 -5.90 -18.88
N VAL A 207 4.36 -5.66 -20.02
CA VAL A 207 3.73 -5.67 -21.35
C VAL A 207 4.33 -6.79 -22.18
N LEU A 208 3.50 -7.67 -22.73
CA LEU A 208 3.95 -8.77 -23.60
C LEU A 208 4.63 -8.20 -24.85
N GLN A 209 5.76 -8.80 -25.24
CA GLN A 209 6.52 -8.43 -26.44
C GLN A 209 5.87 -8.89 -27.75
#